data_AF-A0A7C5G982-F1
#
_entry.id   AF-A0A7C5G982-F1
#
_cell.length_a   1.000
_cell.length_b   1.000
_cell.length_c   1.000
_cell.angle_alpha   90.00
_cell.angle_beta   90.00
_cell.angle_gamma   90.00
#
_symmetry.space_group_name_H-M   'P 1'
#
loop_
_entity.id
_entity.type
_entity.pdbx_description
1 polymer ?
#
loop_
_entity_poly.entity_id
_entity_poly.type
_entity_poly.pdbx_seq_one_letter_code
_entity_poly.pdbx_strand_id
1 'polypeptide(L)'
;SVFLGLVVFGVLLIVNFVVITKGAARMAEVGARFALDGMPGKQLAIDSDMSAGAIDHAEAKRRREVEQAETTFFGSLDGASKFVKGDAVAGLLITLLNIVMGLIIGTVVHGMPVSQAFETYAILTVGDGLVSQIPAVIISIASALLLSRGGATGSTDLALFSQLGGYPPALATVAVLMALFALVPGLPFLPFVAGAAALGGTAYWVKRRNVSQKESENVDATPSETAPKSTSLGDMLDLDDIHVEFAPDLVAMVRDPATGLDARIANMRAHIAGSFGLILPEIRLTDDPSLPAGSYVMKVQGVTQATERLYPDRVLIILAEGVDDLPPGEDVDEPVYGAPARWISPADQEVAALNGHTVVTPTEVLATHLLEVMKRNFARLLTHKSLRRLLDEFTNLSDETRAEANRRFLDEMIPEKVPVDLLLAVMRLLLEERVSVRNLSLIIEAIAEARPVYAAPEAICEHVRQRLGFQLVSELQREDGTLPLIQLAPGWESLFVNYQTSSDRGQADVALPPEDFNRLANSVAAKIARARESGSYPAIITTSPLRRFLRTVLAATGIA
;
A
#
# COMPACT_ATOMS: atom_id res chain seq x y z
N SER A 1 2.52 54.36 5.01
CA SER A 1 3.20 54.37 6.32
C SER A 1 4.59 53.77 6.14
N VAL A 2 5.65 54.52 6.43
CA VAL A 2 7.06 54.06 6.36
C VAL A 2 7.26 52.77 7.15
N PHE A 3 6.61 52.65 8.32
CA PHE A 3 6.64 51.45 9.15
C PHE A 3 6.10 50.21 8.44
N LEU A 4 4.98 50.33 7.72
CA LEU A 4 4.40 49.20 6.98
C LEU A 4 5.34 48.74 5.85
N GLY A 5 5.94 49.69 5.12
CA GLY A 5 6.91 49.38 4.06
C GLY A 5 8.16 48.69 4.59
N LEU A 6 8.67 49.16 5.75
CA LEU A 6 9.86 48.59 6.39
C LEU A 6 9.59 47.19 6.97
N VAL A 7 8.39 46.95 7.51
CA VAL A 7 7.95 45.62 7.97
C VAL A 7 7.80 44.65 6.80
N VAL A 8 7.11 45.05 5.72
CA VAL A 8 6.94 44.19 4.53
C VAL A 8 8.29 43.87 3.89
N PHE A 9 9.16 44.87 3.75
CA PHE A 9 10.52 44.68 3.25
C PHE A 9 11.34 43.75 4.14
N GLY A 10 11.27 43.92 5.47
CA GLY A 10 11.97 43.07 6.43
C GLY A 10 11.51 41.61 6.38
N VAL A 11 10.20 41.37 6.27
CA VAL A 11 9.65 40.01 6.10
C VAL A 11 10.12 39.39 4.78
N LEU A 12 10.05 40.12 3.67
CA LEU A 12 10.51 39.62 2.37
C LEU A 12 12.01 39.31 2.37
N LEU A 13 12.80 40.14 3.04
CA LEU A 13 14.24 39.93 3.20
C LEU A 13 14.52 38.67 4.03
N ILE A 14 13.83 38.47 5.15
CA ILE A 14 13.96 37.26 5.98
C ILE A 14 13.58 36.01 5.19
N VAL A 15 12.46 36.02 4.47
CA VAL A 15 12.01 34.87 3.67
C VAL A 15 13.02 34.55 2.57
N ASN A 16 13.48 35.56 1.83
CA ASN A 16 14.47 35.38 0.78
C ASN A 16 15.78 34.80 1.34
N PHE A 17 16.35 35.43 2.37
CA PHE A 17 17.67 35.05 2.88
C PHE A 17 17.65 33.77 3.74
N VAL A 18 16.75 33.68 4.71
CA VAL A 18 16.74 32.62 5.73
C VAL A 18 16.08 31.35 5.22
N VAL A 19 14.99 31.46 4.46
CA VAL A 19 14.23 30.29 4.01
C VAL A 19 14.70 29.85 2.64
N ILE A 20 14.70 30.76 1.67
CA ILE A 20 14.88 30.42 0.26
C ILE A 20 16.36 30.21 -0.08
N THR A 21 17.23 31.19 0.14
CA THR A 21 18.66 31.09 -0.21
C THR A 21 19.36 29.99 0.60
N LYS A 22 19.11 29.93 1.91
CA LYS A 22 19.72 28.92 2.79
C LYS A 22 19.18 27.52 2.54
N GLY A 23 17.88 27.40 2.23
CA GLY A 23 17.25 26.14 1.83
C GLY A 23 17.82 25.61 0.52
N ALA A 24 17.88 26.45 -0.51
CA ALA A 24 18.44 26.10 -1.82
C ALA A 24 19.92 25.70 -1.73
N ALA A 25 20.74 26.42 -0.95
CA ALA A 25 22.14 26.08 -0.75
C ALA A 25 22.33 24.72 -0.06
N ARG A 26 21.55 24.42 0.99
CA ARG A 26 21.61 23.11 1.66
C ARG A 26 21.19 21.99 0.72
N MET A 27 20.15 22.20 -0.08
CA MET A 27 19.68 21.19 -1.05
C MET A 27 20.70 20.95 -2.16
N ALA A 28 21.36 22.00 -2.65
CA ALA A 28 22.43 21.88 -3.65
C ALA A 28 23.67 21.17 -3.11
N GLU A 29 24.12 21.52 -1.90
CA GLU A 29 25.25 20.88 -1.23
C GLU A 29 25.01 19.39 -1.00
N VAL A 30 23.83 19.06 -0.47
CA VAL A 30 23.44 17.68 -0.18
C VAL A 30 23.24 16.88 -1.47
N GLY A 31 22.60 17.46 -2.49
CA GLY A 31 22.43 16.83 -3.80
C GLY A 31 23.74 16.57 -4.52
N ALA A 32 24.66 17.53 -4.53
CA ALA A 32 26.00 17.36 -5.11
C ALA A 32 26.81 16.30 -4.36
N ARG A 33 26.70 16.26 -3.03
CA ARG A 33 27.36 15.24 -2.21
C ARG A 33 26.81 13.86 -2.47
N PHE A 34 25.49 13.69 -2.54
CA PHE A 34 24.88 12.39 -2.86
C PHE A 34 25.20 11.92 -4.28
N ALA A 35 25.25 12.83 -5.25
CA ALA A 35 25.67 12.50 -6.62
C ALA A 35 27.13 12.03 -6.67
N LEU A 36 28.03 12.70 -5.95
CA LEU A 36 29.44 12.32 -5.85
C LEU A 36 29.64 11.01 -5.08
N ASP A 37 28.98 10.84 -3.94
CA ASP A 37 29.07 9.64 -3.10
C ASP A 37 28.46 8.41 -3.80
N GLY A 38 27.47 8.61 -4.69
CA GLY A 38 26.84 7.55 -5.49
C GLY A 38 27.60 7.16 -6.76
N MET A 39 28.53 7.98 -7.24
CA MET A 39 29.26 7.74 -8.49
C MET A 39 30.03 6.41 -8.51
N PRO A 40 30.77 6.00 -7.46
CA PRO A 40 31.47 4.72 -7.46
C PRO A 40 30.52 3.53 -7.59
N GLY A 41 29.37 3.57 -6.91
CA GLY A 41 28.35 2.51 -6.99
C GLY A 41 27.75 2.39 -8.39
N LYS A 42 27.40 3.53 -9.01
CA LYS A 42 26.89 3.55 -10.39
C LYS A 42 27.92 3.11 -11.42
N GLN A 43 29.19 3.51 -11.26
CA GLN A 43 30.29 3.06 -12.13
C GLN A 43 30.53 1.55 -12.00
N LEU A 44 30.53 1.02 -10.78
CA LEU A 44 30.62 -0.42 -10.53
C LEU A 44 29.43 -1.19 -11.12
N ALA A 45 28.22 -0.62 -11.09
CA ALA A 45 27.06 -1.23 -11.73
C ALA A 45 27.21 -1.30 -13.25
N ILE A 46 27.71 -0.24 -13.90
CA ILE A 46 28.01 -0.23 -15.34
C ILE A 46 29.10 -1.26 -15.67
N ASP A 47 30.13 -1.37 -14.83
CA ASP A 47 31.21 -2.35 -15.02
C ASP A 47 30.73 -3.79 -14.82
N SER A 48 29.83 -4.01 -13.87
CA SER A 48 29.16 -5.29 -13.64
C SER A 48 28.28 -5.68 -14.83
N ASP A 49 27.46 -4.75 -15.35
CA ASP A 49 26.59 -4.98 -16.50
C ASP A 49 27.40 -5.27 -17.78
N MET A 50 28.52 -4.55 -17.99
CA MET A 50 29.44 -4.80 -19.10
C MET A 50 30.10 -6.18 -18.96
N SER A 51 30.57 -6.53 -17.76
CA SER A 51 31.24 -7.82 -17.49
C SER A 51 30.29 -9.00 -17.60
N ALA A 52 29.01 -8.80 -17.26
CA ALA A 52 27.94 -9.79 -17.41
C ALA A 52 27.39 -9.90 -18.85
N GLY A 53 27.85 -9.04 -19.78
CA GLY A 53 27.41 -9.03 -21.17
C GLY A 53 26.02 -8.43 -21.41
N ALA A 54 25.44 -7.73 -20.42
CA ALA A 54 24.13 -7.08 -20.54
C ALA A 54 24.18 -5.79 -21.38
N ILE A 55 25.35 -5.15 -21.47
CA ILE A 55 25.59 -3.95 -22.28
C ILE A 55 26.92 -4.07 -23.05
N ASP A 56 27.02 -3.41 -24.20
CA ASP A 56 28.26 -3.34 -24.97
C ASP A 56 29.18 -2.18 -24.51
N HIS A 57 30.41 -2.14 -25.04
CA HIS A 57 31.38 -1.09 -24.70
C HIS A 57 30.95 0.33 -25.12
N ALA A 58 30.17 0.47 -26.20
CA ALA A 58 29.72 1.76 -26.69
C ALA A 58 28.62 2.33 -25.77
N GLU A 59 27.71 1.48 -25.34
CA GLU A 59 26.64 1.76 -24.40
C GLU A 59 27.20 2.08 -23.00
N ALA A 60 28.18 1.30 -22.53
CA ALA A 60 28.86 1.58 -21.28
C ALA A 60 29.57 2.94 -21.29
N LYS A 61 30.22 3.30 -22.41
CA LYS A 61 30.82 4.64 -22.59
C LYS A 61 29.77 5.74 -22.53
N ARG A 62 28.65 5.58 -23.26
CA ARG A 62 27.54 6.55 -23.27
C ARG A 62 26.96 6.74 -21.86
N ARG A 63 26.71 5.65 -21.12
CA ARG A 63 26.21 5.72 -19.74
C ARG A 63 27.18 6.44 -18.81
N ARG A 64 28.48 6.16 -18.91
CA ARG A 64 29.51 6.89 -18.15
C ARG A 64 29.52 8.38 -18.47
N GLU A 65 29.38 8.76 -19.75
CA GLU A 65 29.30 10.16 -20.15
C GLU A 65 28.06 10.86 -19.57
N VAL A 66 26.91 10.17 -19.54
CA VAL A 66 25.67 10.68 -18.92
C VAL A 66 25.84 10.87 -17.40
N GLU A 67 26.38 9.87 -16.71
CA GLU A 67 26.64 9.92 -15.26
C GLU A 67 27.66 11.01 -14.89
N GLN A 68 28.69 11.18 -15.72
CA GLN A 68 29.68 12.25 -15.57
C GLN A 68 29.04 13.64 -15.78
N ALA A 69 28.15 13.77 -16.79
CA ALA A 69 27.44 15.01 -17.07
C ALA A 69 26.47 15.36 -15.92
N GLU A 70 25.75 14.38 -15.37
CA GLU A 70 24.87 14.56 -14.21
C GLU A 70 25.66 15.06 -12.98
N THR A 71 26.80 14.43 -12.71
CA THR A 71 27.65 14.84 -11.57
C THR A 71 28.26 16.22 -11.77
N THR A 72 28.69 16.53 -13.00
CA THR A 72 29.21 17.87 -13.36
C THR A 72 28.11 18.93 -13.21
N PHE A 73 26.86 18.60 -13.59
CA PHE A 73 25.71 19.47 -13.43
C PHE A 73 25.44 19.78 -11.95
N PHE A 74 25.35 18.76 -11.08
CA PHE A 74 25.17 18.99 -9.64
C PHE A 74 26.36 19.74 -9.00
N GLY A 75 27.59 19.49 -9.43
CA GLY A 75 28.76 20.23 -8.97
C GLY A 75 28.74 21.72 -9.39
N SER A 76 28.35 22.01 -10.63
CA SER A 76 28.18 23.39 -11.12
C SER A 76 27.01 24.12 -10.47
N LEU A 77 25.93 23.40 -10.09
CA LEU A 77 24.80 23.93 -9.34
C LEU A 77 25.15 24.29 -7.90
N ASP A 78 25.96 23.49 -7.20
CA ASP A 78 26.48 23.88 -5.87
C ASP A 78 27.28 25.19 -5.97
N GLY A 79 28.11 25.32 -7.00
CA GLY A 79 28.81 26.56 -7.34
C GLY A 79 27.85 27.75 -7.58
N ALA A 80 26.85 27.57 -8.44
CA ALA A 80 25.83 28.59 -8.74
C ALA A 80 25.04 29.02 -7.48
N SER A 81 24.70 28.09 -6.59
CA SER A 81 23.99 28.39 -5.34
C SER A 81 24.80 29.29 -4.39
N LYS A 82 26.14 29.14 -4.38
CA LYS A 82 27.05 30.01 -3.63
C LYS A 82 27.11 31.43 -4.21
N PHE A 83 26.96 31.58 -5.54
CA PHE A 83 26.83 32.90 -6.18
C PHE A 83 25.51 33.60 -5.80
N VAL A 84 24.38 32.88 -5.78
CA VAL A 84 23.07 33.44 -5.36
C VAL A 84 23.12 33.91 -3.91
N LYS A 85 23.83 33.17 -3.03
CA LYS A 85 24.07 33.60 -1.65
C LYS A 85 24.90 34.90 -1.59
N GLY A 86 25.91 35.03 -2.44
CA GLY A 86 26.74 36.24 -2.55
C GLY A 86 25.92 37.47 -3.01
N ASP A 87 25.03 37.27 -3.97
CA ASP A 87 24.14 38.31 -4.50
C ASP A 87 23.17 38.83 -3.42
N ALA A 88 22.56 37.92 -2.65
CA ALA A 88 21.68 38.29 -1.54
C ALA A 88 22.40 39.09 -0.43
N VAL A 89 23.66 38.74 -0.12
CA VAL A 89 24.49 39.49 0.85
C VAL A 89 24.86 40.87 0.30
N ALA A 90 25.21 40.97 -0.99
CA ALA A 90 25.50 42.24 -1.64
C ALA A 90 24.28 43.17 -1.61
N GLY A 91 23.08 42.66 -1.91
CA GLY A 91 21.84 43.43 -1.81
C GLY A 91 21.58 43.99 -0.41
N LEU A 92 21.82 43.20 0.65
CA LEU A 92 21.69 43.67 2.03
C LEU A 92 22.69 44.80 2.34
N LEU A 93 23.95 44.65 1.91
CA LEU A 93 24.99 45.65 2.11
C LEU A 93 24.67 46.96 1.37
N ILE A 94 24.19 46.88 0.14
CA ILE A 94 23.76 48.04 -0.65
C ILE A 94 22.59 48.75 0.05
N THR A 95 21.62 47.99 0.56
CA THR A 95 20.47 48.55 1.30
C THR A 95 20.94 49.30 2.55
N LEU A 96 21.84 48.69 3.34
CA LEU A 96 22.40 49.32 4.53
C LEU A 96 23.18 50.60 4.19
N LEU A 97 23.98 50.55 3.13
CA LEU A 97 24.74 51.68 2.64
C LEU A 97 23.82 52.82 2.18
N ASN A 98 22.75 52.50 1.45
CA ASN A 98 21.78 53.48 0.97
C ASN A 98 21.05 54.19 2.13
N ILE A 99 20.68 53.48 3.19
CA ILE A 99 20.09 54.09 4.39
C ILE A 99 21.09 55.00 5.10
N VAL A 100 22.29 54.51 5.37
CA VAL A 100 23.30 55.25 6.16
C VAL A 100 23.83 56.45 5.39
N MET A 101 24.25 56.26 4.14
CA MET A 101 24.77 57.33 3.30
C MET A 101 23.69 58.32 2.91
N GLY A 102 22.47 57.84 2.64
CA GLY A 102 21.30 58.69 2.40
C GLY A 102 21.00 59.60 3.59
N LEU A 103 21.05 59.08 4.82
CA LEU A 103 20.84 59.88 6.03
C LEU A 103 21.96 60.92 6.24
N ILE A 104 23.22 60.55 6.01
CA ILE A 104 24.37 61.48 6.09
C ILE A 104 24.23 62.59 5.05
N ILE A 105 23.95 62.25 3.78
CA ILE A 105 23.80 63.23 2.70
C ILE A 105 22.56 64.12 2.95
N GLY A 106 21.46 63.55 3.43
CA GLY A 106 20.23 64.29 3.74
C GLY A 106 20.43 65.32 4.85
N THR A 107 21.14 64.93 5.92
CA THR A 107 21.33 65.79 7.10
C THR A 107 22.51 66.77 6.95
N VAL A 108 23.66 66.30 6.44
CA VAL A 108 24.89 67.10 6.37
C VAL A 108 24.98 67.94 5.10
N VAL A 109 24.59 67.38 3.94
CA VAL A 109 24.75 68.08 2.65
C VAL A 109 23.50 68.89 2.30
N HIS A 110 22.30 68.31 2.49
CA HIS A 110 21.03 68.96 2.12
C HIS A 110 20.39 69.73 3.28
N GLY A 111 20.97 69.70 4.48
CA GLY A 111 20.48 70.43 5.66
C GLY A 111 19.09 70.01 6.14
N MET A 112 18.62 68.81 5.78
CA MET A 112 17.29 68.34 6.13
C MET A 112 17.20 67.98 7.62
N PRO A 113 16.04 68.19 8.29
CA PRO A 113 15.77 67.64 9.60
C PRO A 113 15.91 66.11 9.60
N VAL A 114 16.55 65.54 10.62
CA VAL A 114 16.85 64.10 10.73
C VAL A 114 15.60 63.23 10.49
N SER A 115 14.44 63.64 11.01
CA SER A 115 13.18 62.91 10.80
C SER A 115 12.74 62.88 9.33
N GLN A 116 12.88 63.98 8.60
CA GLN A 116 12.51 64.07 7.18
C GLN A 116 13.51 63.35 6.28
N ALA A 117 14.81 63.45 6.60
CA ALA A 117 15.85 62.69 5.91
C ALA A 117 15.64 61.18 6.09
N PHE A 118 15.31 60.73 7.30
CA PHE A 118 15.02 59.32 7.55
C PHE A 118 13.81 58.84 6.76
N GLU A 119 12.69 59.57 6.77
CA GLU A 119 11.49 59.19 6.00
C GLU A 119 11.76 59.11 4.49
N THR A 120 12.43 60.12 3.91
CA THR A 120 12.71 60.19 2.47
C THR A 120 13.64 59.07 2.02
N TYR A 121 14.78 58.92 2.68
CA TYR A 121 15.78 57.92 2.28
C TYR A 121 15.38 56.49 2.70
N ALA A 122 14.57 56.31 3.75
CA ALA A 122 13.99 55.00 4.05
C ALA A 122 12.99 54.56 2.98
N ILE A 123 12.11 55.45 2.49
CA ILE A 123 11.17 55.10 1.41
C ILE A 123 11.93 54.75 0.13
N LEU A 124 12.92 55.56 -0.27
CA LEU A 124 13.72 55.31 -1.47
C LEU A 124 14.50 54.00 -1.37
N THR A 125 15.10 53.71 -0.21
CA THR A 125 15.88 52.49 -0.02
C THR A 125 15.01 51.24 0.07
N VAL A 126 13.83 51.33 0.70
CA VAL A 126 12.85 50.24 0.70
C VAL A 126 12.33 49.99 -0.72
N GLY A 127 12.10 51.05 -1.51
CA GLY A 127 11.70 50.92 -2.91
C GLY A 127 12.75 50.20 -3.76
N ASP A 128 14.02 50.61 -3.67
CA ASP A 128 15.16 49.97 -4.35
C ASP A 128 15.34 48.50 -3.90
N GLY A 129 15.20 48.25 -2.60
CA GLY A 129 15.22 46.91 -2.01
C GLY A 129 14.08 46.00 -2.51
N LEU A 130 12.87 46.53 -2.70
CA LEU A 130 11.74 45.78 -3.26
C LEU A 130 11.93 45.47 -4.75
N VAL A 131 12.49 46.42 -5.52
CA VAL A 131 12.76 46.22 -6.96
C VAL A 131 13.85 45.17 -7.17
N SER A 132 14.92 45.21 -6.37
CA SER A 132 16.01 44.23 -6.42
C SER A 132 15.61 42.82 -5.92
N GLN A 133 14.55 42.72 -5.11
CA GLN A 133 14.03 41.42 -4.65
C GLN A 133 13.33 40.61 -5.75
N ILE A 134 12.70 41.25 -6.74
CA ILE A 134 11.97 40.54 -7.79
C ILE A 134 12.90 39.62 -8.61
N PRO A 135 14.05 40.11 -9.15
CA PRO A 135 15.02 39.25 -9.82
C PRO A 135 15.59 38.15 -8.91
N ALA A 136 15.90 38.48 -7.65
CA ALA A 136 16.47 37.52 -6.71
C ALA A 136 15.52 36.34 -6.42
N VAL A 137 14.22 36.62 -6.26
CA VAL A 137 13.20 35.57 -6.08
C VAL A 137 13.06 34.71 -7.35
N ILE A 138 13.07 35.32 -8.54
CA ILE A 138 13.02 34.59 -9.80
C ILE A 138 14.22 33.65 -9.94
N ILE A 139 15.43 34.15 -9.70
CA ILE A 139 16.66 33.35 -9.75
C ILE A 139 16.57 32.18 -8.77
N SER A 140 16.14 32.44 -7.54
CA SER A 140 16.10 31.38 -6.53
C SER A 140 15.01 30.34 -6.77
N ILE A 141 13.85 30.71 -7.31
CA ILE A 141 12.81 29.76 -7.73
C ILE A 141 13.31 28.92 -8.90
N ALA A 142 13.98 29.54 -9.87
CA ALA A 142 14.58 28.81 -11.00
C ALA A 142 15.63 27.80 -10.53
N SER A 143 16.52 28.19 -9.62
CA SER A 143 17.50 27.27 -9.02
C SER A 143 16.83 26.15 -8.23
N ALA A 144 15.78 26.45 -7.45
CA ALA A 144 15.04 25.44 -6.68
C ALA A 144 14.29 24.44 -7.57
N LEU A 145 13.65 24.90 -8.65
CA LEU A 145 13.01 24.04 -9.64
C LEU A 145 14.02 23.13 -10.33
N LEU A 146 15.19 23.66 -10.71
CA LEU A 146 16.29 22.86 -11.26
C LEU A 146 16.81 21.80 -10.28
N LEU A 147 16.87 22.11 -8.98
CA LEU A 147 17.30 21.21 -7.92
C LEU A 147 16.28 20.11 -7.58
N SER A 148 14.98 20.40 -7.70
CA SER A 148 13.90 19.44 -7.39
C SER A 148 13.82 18.25 -8.36
N ARG A 149 14.56 18.31 -9.47
CA ARG A 149 14.53 17.32 -10.53
C ARG A 149 15.65 16.27 -10.36
N GLY A 150 15.51 15.41 -9.37
CA GLY A 150 16.34 14.20 -9.23
C GLY A 150 15.90 13.06 -10.15
N GLY A 151 16.15 13.16 -11.47
CA GLY A 151 16.11 11.98 -12.36
C GLY A 151 15.01 11.91 -13.45
N ALA A 152 14.21 12.95 -13.70
CA ALA A 152 13.25 12.92 -14.82
C ALA A 152 13.94 13.21 -16.17
N THR A 153 13.58 12.49 -17.25
CA THR A 153 14.08 12.69 -18.63
C THR A 153 13.18 13.63 -19.45
N GLY A 154 13.73 14.64 -20.14
CA GLY A 154 12.98 15.61 -20.98
C GLY A 154 13.41 17.08 -20.80
N SER A 155 12.89 18.03 -21.57
CA SER A 155 13.22 19.46 -21.39
C SER A 155 12.39 20.09 -20.26
N THR A 156 13.05 20.81 -19.35
CA THR A 156 12.42 21.35 -18.12
C THR A 156 11.35 22.39 -18.40
N ASP A 157 11.53 23.15 -19.49
CA ASP A 157 10.60 24.15 -19.98
C ASP A 157 9.25 23.54 -20.38
N LEU A 158 9.25 22.48 -21.19
CA LEU A 158 8.01 21.81 -21.65
C LEU A 158 7.25 21.16 -20.48
N ALA A 159 7.97 20.55 -19.54
CA ALA A 159 7.37 19.94 -18.36
C ALA A 159 6.68 20.99 -17.46
N LEU A 160 7.34 22.13 -17.23
CA LEU A 160 6.79 23.21 -16.40
C LEU A 160 5.52 23.81 -17.01
N PHE A 161 5.52 24.07 -18.33
CA PHE A 161 4.32 24.56 -19.02
C PHE A 161 3.19 23.54 -19.02
N SER A 162 3.49 22.24 -19.13
CA SER A 162 2.48 21.18 -19.09
C SER A 162 1.83 21.03 -17.70
N GLN A 163 2.61 21.20 -16.61
CA GLN A 163 2.11 21.09 -15.24
C GLN A 163 1.29 22.31 -14.81
N LEU A 164 1.78 23.52 -15.11
CA LEU A 164 1.04 24.76 -14.81
C LEU A 164 -0.21 24.91 -15.70
N GLY A 165 -0.12 24.47 -16.96
CA GLY A 165 -1.22 24.50 -17.93
C GLY A 165 -2.28 23.42 -17.70
N GLY A 166 -1.97 22.35 -16.97
CA GLY A 166 -2.82 21.16 -16.82
C GLY A 166 -4.03 21.31 -15.88
N TYR A 167 -4.13 22.42 -15.15
CA TYR A 167 -5.19 22.67 -14.17
C TYR A 167 -6.03 23.92 -14.52
N PRO A 168 -7.03 23.81 -15.42
CA PRO A 168 -7.91 24.93 -15.80
C PRO A 168 -8.58 25.66 -14.62
N PRO A 169 -9.03 24.99 -13.53
CA PRO A 169 -9.61 25.70 -12.39
C PRO A 169 -8.62 26.64 -11.71
N ALA A 170 -7.36 26.24 -11.55
CA ALA A 170 -6.32 27.06 -10.93
C ALA A 170 -6.05 28.32 -11.78
N LEU A 171 -5.87 28.16 -13.08
CA LEU A 171 -5.67 29.29 -14.00
C LEU A 171 -6.86 30.27 -14.00
N ALA A 172 -8.10 29.76 -13.95
CA ALA A 172 -9.30 30.57 -13.87
C ALA A 172 -9.37 31.37 -12.56
N THR A 173 -9.03 30.75 -11.41
CA THR A 173 -9.03 31.46 -10.12
C THR A 173 -8.02 32.61 -10.08
N VAL A 174 -6.82 32.41 -10.61
CA VAL A 174 -5.80 33.46 -10.70
C VAL A 174 -6.24 34.57 -11.64
N ALA A 175 -6.86 34.23 -12.78
CA ALA A 175 -7.41 35.23 -13.71
C ALA A 175 -8.49 36.12 -13.05
N VAL A 176 -9.39 35.52 -12.27
CA VAL A 176 -10.41 36.26 -11.52
C VAL A 176 -9.78 37.17 -10.46
N LEU A 177 -8.80 36.66 -9.70
CA LEU A 177 -8.06 37.47 -8.72
C LEU A 177 -7.34 38.66 -9.37
N MET A 178 -6.69 38.45 -10.52
CA MET A 178 -6.05 39.55 -11.27
C MET A 178 -7.07 40.58 -11.76
N ALA A 179 -8.25 40.16 -12.21
CA ALA A 179 -9.32 41.07 -12.60
C ALA A 179 -9.85 41.88 -11.39
N LEU A 180 -9.98 41.25 -10.22
CA LEU A 180 -10.34 41.93 -8.98
C LEU A 180 -9.28 42.95 -8.54
N PHE A 181 -7.98 42.61 -8.66
CA PHE A 181 -6.90 43.55 -8.35
C PHE A 181 -6.79 44.72 -9.33
N ALA A 182 -7.19 44.55 -10.58
CA ALA A 182 -7.27 45.67 -11.53
C ALA A 182 -8.27 46.76 -11.06
N LEU A 183 -9.29 46.38 -10.28
CA LEU A 183 -10.30 47.31 -9.76
C LEU A 183 -9.84 48.03 -8.48
N VAL A 184 -8.71 47.64 -7.89
CA VAL A 184 -8.18 48.29 -6.69
C VAL A 184 -7.48 49.60 -7.08
N PRO A 185 -7.93 50.75 -6.55
CA PRO A 185 -7.33 52.04 -6.88
C PRO A 185 -5.87 52.10 -6.38
N GLY A 186 -4.96 52.45 -7.29
CA GLY A 186 -3.51 52.52 -7.03
C GLY A 186 -2.68 51.43 -7.71
N LEU A 187 -3.30 50.37 -8.25
CA LEU A 187 -2.61 49.35 -9.05
C LEU A 187 -2.69 49.64 -10.56
N PRO A 188 -1.67 49.26 -11.35
CA PRO A 188 -1.66 49.51 -12.79
C PRO A 188 -2.71 48.65 -13.50
N PHE A 189 -3.82 49.28 -13.93
CA PHE A 189 -4.97 48.61 -14.52
C PHE A 189 -4.62 47.72 -15.73
N LEU A 190 -3.84 48.25 -16.68
CA LEU A 190 -3.50 47.59 -17.94
C LEU A 190 -2.79 46.22 -17.76
N PRO A 191 -1.70 46.10 -16.99
CA PRO A 191 -1.03 44.82 -16.73
C PRO A 191 -1.94 43.76 -16.09
N PHE A 192 -2.76 44.14 -15.12
CA PHE A 192 -3.64 43.19 -14.41
C PHE A 192 -4.77 42.67 -15.30
N VAL A 193 -5.38 43.55 -16.10
CA VAL A 193 -6.41 43.13 -17.07
C VAL A 193 -5.81 42.29 -18.18
N ALA A 194 -4.63 42.64 -18.70
CA ALA A 194 -3.95 41.85 -19.72
C ALA A 194 -3.58 40.44 -19.21
N GLY A 195 -3.07 40.34 -17.98
CA GLY A 195 -2.78 39.06 -17.33
C GLY A 195 -4.03 38.22 -17.07
N ALA A 196 -5.11 38.85 -16.59
CA ALA A 196 -6.40 38.20 -16.39
C ALA A 196 -6.97 37.66 -17.72
N ALA A 197 -6.88 38.42 -18.80
CA ALA A 197 -7.32 38.00 -20.13
C ALA A 197 -6.46 36.85 -20.69
N ALA A 198 -5.14 36.89 -20.50
CA ALA A 198 -4.23 35.83 -20.96
C ALA A 198 -4.45 34.52 -20.19
N LEU A 199 -4.52 34.57 -18.85
CA LEU A 199 -4.77 33.40 -18.01
C LEU A 199 -6.19 32.86 -18.18
N GLY A 200 -7.19 33.74 -18.29
CA GLY A 200 -8.56 33.34 -18.58
C GLY A 200 -8.70 32.71 -19.97
N GLY A 201 -8.03 33.28 -20.98
CA GLY A 201 -7.99 32.75 -22.34
C GLY A 201 -7.31 31.38 -22.44
N THR A 202 -6.18 31.20 -21.74
CA THR A 202 -5.49 29.90 -21.67
C THR A 202 -6.31 28.85 -20.90
N ALA A 203 -6.92 29.22 -19.77
CA ALA A 203 -7.84 28.33 -19.04
C ALA A 203 -9.02 27.89 -19.91
N TYR A 204 -9.60 28.81 -20.68
CA TYR A 204 -10.68 28.51 -21.62
C TYR A 204 -10.21 27.61 -22.76
N TRP A 205 -9.03 27.86 -23.34
CA TRP A 205 -8.45 27.06 -24.42
C TRP A 205 -8.13 25.63 -23.96
N VAL A 206 -7.51 25.45 -22.79
CA VAL A 206 -7.22 24.13 -22.21
C VAL A 206 -8.52 23.40 -21.84
N LYS A 207 -9.50 24.08 -21.25
CA LYS A 207 -10.81 23.48 -20.96
C LYS A 207 -11.48 23.01 -22.26
N ARG A 208 -11.45 23.82 -23.31
CA ARG A 208 -12.03 23.46 -24.62
C ARG A 208 -11.28 22.30 -25.28
N ARG A 209 -9.96 22.22 -25.15
CA ARG A 209 -9.17 21.08 -25.64
C ARG A 209 -9.47 19.80 -24.87
N ASN A 210 -9.60 19.87 -23.54
CA ASN A 210 -9.95 18.72 -22.70
C ASN A 210 -11.39 18.26 -22.91
N VAL A 211 -12.33 19.18 -23.17
CA VAL A 211 -13.71 18.85 -23.54
C VAL A 211 -13.78 18.27 -24.94
N SER A 212 -13.05 18.83 -25.91
CA SER A 212 -12.98 18.29 -27.27
C SER A 212 -12.31 16.91 -27.32
N GLN A 213 -11.33 16.64 -26.44
CA GLN A 213 -10.69 15.33 -26.31
C GLN A 213 -11.61 14.32 -25.60
N LYS A 214 -12.43 14.76 -24.63
CA LYS A 214 -13.49 13.95 -24.01
C LYS A 214 -14.73 13.74 -24.88
N GLU A 215 -15.04 14.67 -25.79
CA GLU A 215 -16.12 14.53 -26.78
C GLU A 215 -15.66 13.65 -27.96
N SER A 216 -14.39 13.72 -28.38
CA SER A 216 -13.81 12.75 -29.31
C SER A 216 -13.71 11.35 -28.72
N GLU A 217 -13.46 11.20 -27.40
CA GLU A 217 -13.51 9.89 -26.72
C GLU A 217 -14.93 9.32 -26.57
N ASN A 218 -15.99 10.14 -26.63
CA ASN A 218 -17.38 9.67 -26.51
C ASN A 218 -18.13 9.54 -27.86
N VAL A 219 -17.61 10.12 -28.95
CA VAL A 219 -18.23 10.05 -30.28
C VAL A 219 -17.57 8.99 -31.18
N ASP A 220 -16.35 8.54 -30.87
CA ASP A 220 -15.69 7.37 -31.50
C ASP A 220 -15.91 6.06 -30.73
N ALA A 221 -17.07 5.90 -30.09
CA ALA A 221 -17.56 4.59 -29.61
C ALA A 221 -18.22 3.76 -30.74
N THR A 222 -17.64 3.82 -31.94
CA THR A 222 -17.58 2.66 -32.83
C THR A 222 -16.26 1.98 -32.51
N PRO A 223 -16.18 0.65 -32.30
CA PRO A 223 -14.92 -0.01 -32.04
C PRO A 223 -14.03 0.16 -33.27
N SER A 224 -13.20 1.21 -33.26
CA SER A 224 -12.04 1.26 -34.09
C SER A 224 -11.18 0.12 -33.60
N GLU A 225 -11.02 -0.91 -34.44
CA GLU A 225 -9.95 -1.88 -34.36
C GLU A 225 -8.64 -1.10 -34.30
N THR A 226 -8.28 -0.69 -33.08
CA THR A 226 -6.89 -0.68 -32.70
C THR A 226 -6.46 -2.10 -32.97
N ALA A 227 -5.66 -2.29 -34.03
CA ALA A 227 -4.96 -3.54 -34.27
C ALA A 227 -4.51 -4.04 -32.89
N PRO A 228 -4.92 -5.25 -32.46
CA PRO A 228 -4.76 -5.70 -31.09
C PRO A 228 -3.30 -5.43 -30.73
N LYS A 229 -3.07 -4.54 -29.76
CA LYS A 229 -1.73 -4.31 -29.23
C LYS A 229 -1.20 -5.72 -28.98
N SER A 230 -0.15 -6.11 -29.71
CA SER A 230 0.36 -7.46 -29.63
C SER A 230 0.58 -7.75 -28.16
N THR A 231 -0.08 -8.79 -27.65
CA THR A 231 -0.04 -9.20 -26.24
C THR A 231 1.42 -9.16 -25.84
N SER A 232 1.77 -8.23 -24.95
CA SER A 232 3.16 -8.04 -24.60
C SER A 232 3.63 -9.29 -23.88
N LEU A 233 4.93 -9.57 -23.91
CA LEU A 233 5.49 -10.64 -23.08
C LEU A 233 5.14 -10.40 -21.60
N GLY A 234 4.97 -9.14 -21.19
CA GLY A 234 4.51 -8.77 -19.84
C GLY A 234 3.10 -9.28 -19.54
N ASP A 235 2.16 -9.17 -20.47
CA ASP A 235 0.78 -9.64 -20.28
C ASP A 235 0.71 -11.18 -20.19
N MET A 236 1.64 -11.89 -20.84
CA MET A 236 1.76 -13.36 -20.72
C MET A 236 2.39 -13.80 -19.39
N LEU A 237 3.16 -12.92 -18.76
CA LEU A 237 3.81 -13.15 -17.47
C LEU A 237 2.97 -12.64 -16.29
N ASP A 238 1.91 -11.87 -16.56
CA ASP A 238 0.99 -11.40 -15.53
C ASP A 238 0.21 -12.59 -14.96
N LEU A 239 0.30 -12.73 -13.64
CA LEU A 239 -0.20 -13.88 -12.91
C LEU A 239 -1.33 -13.41 -12.00
N ASP A 240 -2.45 -14.10 -12.08
CA ASP A 240 -3.56 -13.85 -11.16
C ASP A 240 -3.26 -14.41 -9.77
N ASP A 241 -3.42 -13.57 -8.75
CA ASP A 241 -3.30 -13.98 -7.35
C ASP A 241 -4.35 -15.04 -7.00
N ILE A 242 -5.58 -14.87 -7.49
CA ILE A 242 -6.70 -15.81 -7.35
C ILE A 242 -7.41 -15.92 -8.69
N HIS A 243 -7.56 -17.15 -9.19
CA HIS A 243 -8.19 -17.43 -10.48
C HIS A 243 -9.10 -18.64 -10.36
N VAL A 244 -10.34 -18.50 -10.79
CA VAL A 244 -11.31 -19.60 -10.87
C VAL A 244 -11.69 -19.83 -12.32
N GLU A 245 -11.46 -21.04 -12.80
CA GLU A 245 -11.78 -21.49 -14.15
C GLU A 245 -13.00 -22.40 -14.10
N PHE A 246 -13.88 -22.26 -15.08
CA PHE A 246 -15.13 -23.04 -15.17
C PHE A 246 -15.26 -23.71 -16.51
N ALA A 247 -15.88 -24.90 -16.53
CA ALA A 247 -16.40 -25.46 -17.75
C ALA A 247 -17.51 -24.55 -18.34
N PRO A 248 -17.65 -24.45 -19.68
CA PRO A 248 -18.57 -23.51 -20.32
C PRO A 248 -20.04 -23.64 -19.88
N ASP A 249 -20.48 -24.82 -19.47
CA ASP A 249 -21.84 -25.10 -18.99
C ASP A 249 -22.16 -24.48 -17.62
N LEU A 250 -21.14 -24.16 -16.82
CA LEU A 250 -21.32 -23.49 -15.52
C LEU A 250 -21.44 -21.96 -15.62
N VAL A 251 -21.09 -21.37 -16.77
CA VAL A 251 -20.97 -19.90 -16.93
C VAL A 251 -22.29 -19.19 -16.63
N ALA A 252 -23.42 -19.74 -17.09
CA ALA A 252 -24.73 -19.13 -16.86
C ALA A 252 -25.09 -19.10 -15.37
N MET A 253 -24.78 -20.16 -14.62
CA MET A 253 -25.00 -20.26 -13.17
C MET A 253 -24.10 -19.29 -12.40
N VAL A 254 -22.83 -19.19 -12.77
CA VAL A 254 -21.84 -18.34 -12.09
C VAL A 254 -22.13 -16.86 -12.32
N ARG A 255 -22.60 -16.48 -13.52
CA ARG A 255 -22.87 -15.08 -13.90
C ARG A 255 -24.31 -14.63 -13.67
N ASP A 256 -25.14 -15.45 -13.00
CA ASP A 256 -26.51 -15.05 -12.68
C ASP A 256 -26.53 -13.79 -11.79
N PRO A 257 -27.22 -12.70 -12.17
CA PRO A 257 -27.16 -11.44 -11.42
C PRO A 257 -27.73 -11.50 -10.00
N ALA A 258 -28.63 -12.46 -9.71
CA ALA A 258 -29.32 -12.55 -8.43
C ALA A 258 -28.69 -13.58 -7.49
N THR A 259 -28.25 -14.71 -8.05
CA THR A 259 -27.83 -15.92 -7.31
C THR A 259 -26.41 -16.38 -7.63
N GLY A 260 -25.76 -15.73 -8.60
CA GLY A 260 -24.42 -16.05 -9.06
C GLY A 260 -23.31 -15.71 -8.05
N LEU A 261 -22.07 -15.79 -8.53
CA LEU A 261 -20.90 -15.78 -7.66
C LEU A 261 -20.44 -14.37 -7.25
N ASP A 262 -20.76 -13.33 -8.03
CA ASP A 262 -20.25 -11.97 -7.82
C ASP A 262 -20.65 -11.40 -6.44
N ALA A 263 -21.94 -11.45 -6.10
CA ALA A 263 -22.44 -10.99 -4.80
C ALA A 263 -21.84 -11.82 -3.65
N ARG A 264 -21.67 -13.13 -3.86
CA ARG A 264 -21.08 -14.05 -2.88
C ARG A 264 -19.59 -13.76 -2.67
N ILE A 265 -18.83 -13.46 -3.73
CA ILE A 265 -17.43 -13.02 -3.65
C ILE A 265 -17.32 -11.71 -2.88
N ALA A 266 -18.19 -10.74 -3.15
CA ALA A 266 -18.19 -9.46 -2.42
C ALA A 266 -18.42 -9.69 -0.92
N ASN A 267 -19.42 -10.49 -0.55
CA ASN A 267 -19.70 -10.87 0.83
C ASN A 267 -18.55 -11.65 1.47
N MET A 268 -17.95 -12.58 0.73
CA MET A 268 -16.79 -13.35 1.17
C MET A 268 -15.59 -12.45 1.47
N ARG A 269 -15.27 -11.51 0.58
CA ARG A 269 -14.18 -10.53 0.77
C ARG A 269 -14.45 -9.64 1.99
N ALA A 270 -15.68 -9.15 2.15
CA ALA A 270 -16.08 -8.38 3.31
C ALA A 270 -15.98 -9.19 4.62
N HIS A 271 -16.41 -10.45 4.61
CA HIS A 271 -16.30 -11.35 5.74
C HIS A 271 -14.83 -11.62 6.12
N ILE A 272 -13.96 -11.86 5.14
CA ILE A 272 -12.53 -12.11 5.39
C ILE A 272 -11.85 -10.85 5.94
N ALA A 273 -12.13 -9.69 5.37
CA ALA A 273 -11.61 -8.42 5.88
C ALA A 273 -12.11 -8.14 7.31
N GLY A 274 -13.42 -8.34 7.56
CA GLY A 274 -14.04 -8.09 8.86
C GLY A 274 -13.63 -9.07 9.96
N SER A 275 -13.43 -10.35 9.61
CA SER A 275 -13.15 -11.41 10.58
C SER A 275 -11.67 -11.64 10.78
N PHE A 276 -10.87 -11.64 9.71
CA PHE A 276 -9.44 -11.97 9.75
C PHE A 276 -8.53 -10.75 9.59
N GLY A 277 -9.05 -9.59 9.15
CA GLY A 277 -8.23 -8.41 8.90
C GLY A 277 -7.37 -8.51 7.63
N LEU A 278 -7.71 -9.42 6.70
CA LEU A 278 -7.01 -9.60 5.43
C LEU A 278 -7.83 -9.01 4.28
N ILE A 279 -7.19 -8.15 3.46
CA ILE A 279 -7.80 -7.67 2.22
C ILE A 279 -7.40 -8.59 1.08
N LEU A 280 -8.36 -9.37 0.59
CA LEU A 280 -8.13 -10.25 -0.55
C LEU A 280 -7.91 -9.47 -1.84
N PRO A 281 -6.98 -9.93 -2.71
CA PRO A 281 -6.85 -9.44 -4.07
C PRO A 281 -8.12 -9.74 -4.89
N GLU A 282 -8.14 -9.26 -6.12
CA GLU A 282 -9.24 -9.54 -7.04
C GLU A 282 -9.25 -11.02 -7.43
N ILE A 283 -10.45 -11.55 -7.63
CA ILE A 283 -10.67 -12.94 -8.02
C ILE A 283 -11.04 -12.92 -9.50
N ARG A 284 -10.15 -13.43 -10.36
CA ARG A 284 -10.45 -13.55 -11.78
C ARG A 284 -11.33 -14.78 -12.02
N LEU A 285 -12.38 -14.61 -12.82
CA LEU A 285 -13.29 -15.67 -13.24
C LEU A 285 -13.16 -15.83 -14.76
N THR A 286 -12.83 -17.02 -15.26
CA THR A 286 -12.78 -17.31 -16.70
C THR A 286 -13.41 -18.66 -17.01
N ASP A 287 -13.87 -18.84 -18.24
CA ASP A 287 -14.20 -20.15 -18.78
C ASP A 287 -12.95 -20.81 -19.40
N ASP A 288 -12.87 -22.13 -19.28
CA ASP A 288 -11.88 -22.95 -19.97
C ASP A 288 -12.60 -24.10 -20.71
N PRO A 289 -12.69 -24.04 -22.05
CA PRO A 289 -13.34 -25.07 -22.86
C PRO A 289 -12.70 -26.46 -22.77
N SER A 290 -11.48 -26.57 -22.23
CA SER A 290 -10.79 -27.84 -22.04
C SER A 290 -11.26 -28.61 -20.80
N LEU A 291 -11.96 -27.93 -19.87
CA LEU A 291 -12.48 -28.55 -18.67
C LEU A 291 -13.67 -29.47 -18.97
N PRO A 292 -13.78 -30.64 -18.31
CA PRO A 292 -14.96 -31.50 -18.43
C PRO A 292 -16.22 -30.78 -17.94
N ALA A 293 -17.38 -31.12 -18.51
CA ALA A 293 -18.67 -30.55 -18.11
C ALA A 293 -18.87 -30.60 -16.59
N GLY A 294 -19.44 -29.53 -16.05
CA GLY A 294 -19.66 -29.34 -14.62
C GLY A 294 -18.40 -29.13 -13.79
N SER A 295 -17.20 -29.11 -14.38
CA SER A 295 -15.96 -28.99 -13.60
C SER A 295 -15.56 -27.52 -13.39
N TYR A 296 -14.95 -27.23 -12.24
CA TYR A 296 -14.28 -25.96 -11.97
C TYR A 296 -12.91 -26.20 -11.32
N VAL A 297 -12.00 -25.26 -11.52
CA VAL A 297 -10.64 -25.29 -10.99
C VAL A 297 -10.36 -23.98 -10.28
N MET A 298 -9.87 -24.04 -9.05
CA MET A 298 -9.40 -22.87 -8.31
C MET A 298 -7.88 -22.86 -8.29
N LYS A 299 -7.28 -21.77 -8.73
CA LYS A 299 -5.84 -21.51 -8.74
C LYS A 299 -5.52 -20.34 -7.83
N VAL A 300 -4.42 -20.46 -7.11
CA VAL A 300 -3.81 -19.37 -6.34
C VAL A 300 -2.40 -19.18 -6.86
N GLN A 301 -2.09 -17.97 -7.32
CA GLN A 301 -0.80 -17.64 -7.94
C GLN A 301 -0.43 -18.65 -9.05
N GLY A 302 -1.39 -18.93 -9.94
CA GLY A 302 -1.28 -19.88 -11.05
C GLY A 302 -1.21 -21.38 -10.69
N VAL A 303 -1.19 -21.74 -9.40
CA VAL A 303 -1.12 -23.14 -8.96
C VAL A 303 -2.50 -23.63 -8.56
N THR A 304 -2.96 -24.71 -9.19
CA THR A 304 -4.21 -25.40 -8.83
C THR A 304 -4.23 -25.80 -7.36
N GLN A 305 -5.21 -25.29 -6.64
CA GLN A 305 -5.48 -25.59 -5.23
C GLN A 305 -6.62 -26.58 -5.06
N ALA A 306 -7.61 -26.55 -5.95
CA ALA A 306 -8.75 -27.44 -5.93
C ALA A 306 -9.33 -27.64 -7.33
N THR A 307 -9.85 -28.84 -7.59
CA THR A 307 -10.57 -29.20 -8.81
C THR A 307 -11.77 -30.02 -8.40
N GLU A 308 -12.97 -29.59 -8.79
CA GLU A 308 -14.20 -30.24 -8.36
C GLU A 308 -15.31 -30.15 -9.42
N ARG A 309 -16.41 -30.88 -9.19
CA ARG A 309 -17.59 -30.89 -10.07
C ARG A 309 -18.85 -30.36 -9.40
N LEU A 310 -19.67 -29.69 -10.20
CA LEU A 310 -20.99 -29.17 -9.86
C LEU A 310 -22.01 -29.68 -10.87
N TYR A 311 -23.25 -29.81 -10.40
CA TYR A 311 -24.39 -30.19 -11.22
C TYR A 311 -25.43 -29.06 -11.14
N PRO A 312 -25.47 -28.13 -12.12
CA PRO A 312 -26.35 -26.95 -12.08
C PRO A 312 -27.83 -27.27 -11.90
N ASP A 313 -28.28 -28.41 -12.44
CA ASP A 313 -29.67 -28.86 -12.40
C ASP A 313 -30.02 -29.69 -11.15
N ARG A 314 -29.12 -29.77 -10.16
CA ARG A 314 -29.29 -30.55 -8.92
C ARG A 314 -29.05 -29.70 -7.68
N VAL A 315 -29.40 -30.25 -6.53
CA VAL A 315 -29.03 -29.68 -5.21
C VAL A 315 -28.24 -30.70 -4.42
N LEU A 316 -27.30 -30.23 -3.61
CA LEU A 316 -26.50 -31.08 -2.74
C LEU A 316 -27.18 -31.17 -1.38
N ILE A 317 -27.37 -32.38 -0.87
CA ILE A 317 -27.78 -32.59 0.51
C ILE A 317 -26.61 -33.12 1.33
N ILE A 318 -26.37 -32.53 2.50
CA ILE A 318 -25.44 -33.05 3.48
C ILE A 318 -26.20 -34.05 4.36
N LEU A 319 -25.71 -35.28 4.42
CA LEU A 319 -26.38 -36.38 5.10
C LEU A 319 -26.32 -36.18 6.61
N ALA A 320 -27.47 -36.32 7.28
CA ALA A 320 -27.54 -36.27 8.73
C ALA A 320 -27.35 -37.70 9.28
N GLU A 321 -26.61 -37.84 10.38
CA GLU A 321 -26.39 -39.15 11.00
C GLU A 321 -27.72 -39.74 11.49
N GLY A 322 -27.99 -41.01 11.15
CA GLY A 322 -29.15 -41.76 11.64
C GLY A 322 -30.46 -41.61 10.84
N VAL A 323 -30.42 -41.01 9.65
CA VAL A 323 -31.57 -40.89 8.74
C VAL A 323 -31.33 -41.73 7.47
N ASP A 324 -32.04 -42.85 7.33
CA ASP A 324 -31.83 -43.83 6.25
C ASP A 324 -32.70 -43.58 4.99
N ASP A 325 -33.75 -42.75 5.08
CA ASP A 325 -34.64 -42.46 3.95
C ASP A 325 -34.06 -41.38 3.04
N LEU A 326 -33.13 -41.80 2.17
CA LEU A 326 -32.42 -40.92 1.26
C LEU A 326 -33.09 -40.87 -0.11
N PRO A 327 -33.37 -39.67 -0.66
CA PRO A 327 -33.84 -39.53 -2.04
C PRO A 327 -32.87 -40.15 -3.05
N PRO A 328 -33.36 -40.56 -4.24
CA PRO A 328 -32.51 -41.05 -5.31
C PRO A 328 -31.54 -39.96 -5.76
N GLY A 329 -30.28 -40.31 -5.93
CA GLY A 329 -29.23 -39.35 -6.26
C GLY A 329 -27.86 -39.99 -6.41
N GLU A 330 -26.85 -39.14 -6.48
CA GLU A 330 -25.45 -39.53 -6.63
C GLU A 330 -24.68 -39.19 -5.36
N ASP A 331 -24.13 -40.21 -4.70
CA ASP A 331 -23.32 -40.05 -3.50
C ASP A 331 -21.96 -39.43 -3.84
N VAL A 332 -21.59 -38.41 -3.06
CA VAL A 332 -20.34 -37.67 -3.19
C VAL A 332 -19.85 -37.25 -1.81
N ASP A 333 -18.57 -36.93 -1.70
CA ASP A 333 -18.04 -36.23 -0.53
C ASP A 333 -18.17 -34.72 -0.75
N GLU A 334 -18.64 -34.00 0.27
CA GLU A 334 -18.72 -32.55 0.25
C GLU A 334 -17.31 -31.93 0.17
N PRO A 335 -17.04 -30.98 -0.74
CA PRO A 335 -15.68 -30.56 -1.10
C PRO A 335 -14.91 -29.81 -0.01
N VAL A 336 -15.57 -29.27 1.01
CA VAL A 336 -14.95 -28.45 2.06
C VAL A 336 -14.48 -29.29 3.25
N TYR A 337 -15.39 -30.10 3.80
CA TYR A 337 -15.21 -30.85 5.04
C TYR A 337 -15.17 -32.37 4.83
N GLY A 338 -15.42 -32.85 3.60
CA GLY A 338 -15.49 -34.29 3.30
C GLY A 338 -16.69 -34.97 3.96
N ALA A 339 -17.76 -34.23 4.24
CA ALA A 339 -18.97 -34.80 4.81
C ALA A 339 -19.69 -35.66 3.75
N PRO A 340 -20.25 -36.82 4.12
CA PRO A 340 -21.08 -37.61 3.21
C PRO A 340 -22.24 -36.77 2.69
N ALA A 341 -22.37 -36.68 1.38
CA ALA A 341 -23.37 -35.86 0.72
C ALA A 341 -23.95 -36.58 -0.51
N ARG A 342 -25.09 -36.07 -1.00
CA ARG A 342 -25.76 -36.64 -2.18
C ARG A 342 -26.31 -35.54 -3.07
N TRP A 343 -26.05 -35.62 -4.37
CA TRP A 343 -26.72 -34.79 -5.36
C TRP A 343 -28.08 -35.36 -5.70
N ILE A 344 -29.14 -34.60 -5.44
CA ILE A 344 -30.53 -35.00 -5.66
C ILE A 344 -31.24 -34.07 -6.64
N SER A 345 -32.40 -34.49 -7.14
CA SER A 345 -33.28 -33.63 -7.92
C SER A 345 -33.78 -32.46 -7.07
N PRO A 346 -33.90 -31.24 -7.62
CA PRO A 346 -34.50 -30.10 -6.91
C PRO A 346 -35.95 -30.37 -6.45
N ALA A 347 -36.65 -31.30 -7.11
CA ALA A 347 -38.01 -31.71 -6.70
C ALA A 347 -38.04 -32.41 -5.33
N ASP A 348 -36.96 -33.06 -4.93
CA ASP A 348 -36.86 -33.83 -3.68
C ASP A 348 -36.29 -32.99 -2.52
N GLN A 349 -35.94 -31.72 -2.77
CA GLN A 349 -35.26 -30.86 -1.80
C GLN A 349 -36.09 -30.60 -0.53
N GLU A 350 -37.41 -30.40 -0.68
CA GLU A 350 -38.31 -30.11 0.45
C GLU A 350 -38.44 -31.35 1.35
N VAL A 351 -38.52 -32.53 0.75
CA VAL A 351 -38.57 -33.81 1.47
C VAL A 351 -37.26 -34.04 2.23
N ALA A 352 -36.12 -33.81 1.57
CA ALA A 352 -34.81 -33.94 2.21
C ALA A 352 -34.64 -32.98 3.41
N ALA A 353 -35.07 -31.72 3.26
CA ALA A 353 -35.04 -30.73 4.33
C ALA A 353 -35.94 -31.12 5.51
N LEU A 354 -37.14 -31.66 5.26
CA LEU A 354 -38.06 -32.15 6.30
C LEU A 354 -37.50 -33.36 7.04
N ASN A 355 -36.73 -34.21 6.35
CA ASN A 355 -36.02 -35.35 6.95
C ASN A 355 -34.76 -34.93 7.73
N GLY A 356 -34.47 -33.62 7.83
CA GLY A 356 -33.37 -33.09 8.63
C GLY A 356 -32.03 -32.97 7.89
N HIS A 357 -32.01 -33.20 6.57
CA HIS A 357 -30.82 -32.98 5.75
C HIS A 357 -30.63 -31.49 5.45
N THR A 358 -29.38 -31.04 5.44
CA THR A 358 -29.06 -29.67 5.02
C THR A 358 -28.98 -29.61 3.50
N VAL A 359 -29.84 -28.81 2.88
CA VAL A 359 -29.86 -28.60 1.43
C VAL A 359 -28.97 -27.40 1.08
N VAL A 360 -28.12 -27.57 0.07
CA VAL A 360 -27.16 -26.57 -0.40
C VAL A 360 -27.21 -26.47 -1.92
N THR A 361 -27.29 -25.26 -2.46
CA THR A 361 -27.31 -25.04 -3.91
C THR A 361 -25.90 -25.18 -4.52
N PRO A 362 -25.77 -25.52 -5.83
CA PRO A 362 -24.45 -25.62 -6.47
C PRO A 362 -23.57 -24.37 -6.32
N THR A 363 -24.16 -23.18 -6.44
CA THR A 363 -23.45 -21.91 -6.26
C THR A 363 -22.99 -21.70 -4.82
N GLU A 364 -23.72 -22.22 -3.82
CA GLU A 364 -23.31 -22.20 -2.41
C GLU A 364 -22.18 -23.18 -2.11
N VAL A 365 -22.22 -24.37 -2.71
CA VAL A 365 -21.11 -25.33 -2.66
C VAL A 365 -19.84 -24.65 -3.19
N LEU A 366 -19.91 -24.04 -4.37
CA LEU A 366 -18.80 -23.32 -4.98
C LEU A 366 -18.28 -22.16 -4.10
N ALA A 367 -19.18 -21.33 -3.58
CA ALA A 367 -18.81 -20.18 -2.75
C ALA A 367 -18.18 -20.61 -1.40
N THR A 368 -18.71 -21.65 -0.78
CA THR A 368 -18.19 -22.20 0.49
C THR A 368 -16.82 -22.82 0.27
N HIS A 369 -16.66 -23.56 -0.84
CA HIS A 369 -15.38 -24.13 -1.22
C HIS A 369 -14.35 -23.04 -1.54
N LEU A 370 -14.75 -21.99 -2.27
CA LEU A 370 -13.87 -20.85 -2.54
C LEU A 370 -13.39 -20.20 -1.24
N LEU A 371 -14.30 -19.93 -0.29
CA LEU A 371 -13.95 -19.35 1.01
C LEU A 371 -12.93 -20.22 1.76
N GLU A 372 -13.12 -21.54 1.79
CA GLU A 372 -12.19 -22.43 2.48
C GLU A 372 -10.83 -22.51 1.76
N VAL A 373 -10.80 -22.56 0.43
CA VAL A 373 -9.55 -22.50 -0.35
C VAL A 373 -8.81 -21.19 -0.08
N MET A 374 -9.53 -20.06 0.02
CA MET A 374 -8.92 -18.78 0.41
C MET A 374 -8.36 -18.83 1.83
N LYS A 375 -9.11 -19.35 2.81
CA LYS A 375 -8.66 -19.51 4.21
C LYS A 375 -7.37 -20.32 4.32
N ARG A 376 -7.28 -21.45 3.61
CA ARG A 376 -6.07 -22.29 3.55
C ARG A 376 -4.87 -21.55 2.96
N ASN A 377 -5.10 -20.53 2.14
CA ASN A 377 -4.08 -19.78 1.43
C ASN A 377 -3.83 -18.36 1.96
N PHE A 378 -4.38 -17.97 3.12
CA PHE A 378 -4.23 -16.61 3.65
C PHE A 378 -2.76 -16.14 3.74
N ALA A 379 -1.86 -16.99 4.24
CA ALA A 379 -0.44 -16.66 4.33
C ALA A 379 0.20 -16.38 2.96
N ARG A 380 -0.23 -17.06 1.89
CA ARG A 380 0.25 -16.84 0.52
C ARG A 380 -0.35 -15.58 -0.11
N LEU A 381 -1.65 -15.34 0.15
CA LEU A 381 -2.41 -14.21 -0.37
C LEU A 381 -2.04 -12.89 0.32
N LEU A 382 -1.51 -12.93 1.55
CA LEU A 382 -0.87 -11.77 2.17
C LEU A 382 0.49 -11.53 1.51
N THR A 383 0.50 -10.78 0.42
CA THR A 383 1.70 -10.30 -0.28
C THR A 383 2.12 -8.91 0.22
N HIS A 384 3.29 -8.41 -0.17
CA HIS A 384 3.65 -7.02 0.08
C HIS A 384 2.63 -6.03 -0.49
N LYS A 385 2.06 -6.33 -1.67
CA LYS A 385 0.99 -5.53 -2.29
C LYS A 385 -0.26 -5.50 -1.40
N SER A 386 -0.68 -6.65 -0.89
CA SER A 386 -1.82 -6.75 0.03
C SER A 386 -1.55 -6.05 1.36
N LEU A 387 -0.35 -6.22 1.95
CA LEU A 387 0.03 -5.54 3.18
C LEU A 387 0.06 -4.02 3.02
N ARG A 388 0.63 -3.49 1.92
CA ARG A 388 0.61 -2.05 1.65
C ARG A 388 -0.82 -1.53 1.57
N ARG A 389 -1.68 -2.20 0.80
CA ARG A 389 -3.10 -1.84 0.71
C ARG A 389 -3.79 -1.87 2.07
N LEU A 390 -3.48 -2.84 2.92
CA LEU A 390 -4.01 -2.93 4.29
C LEU A 390 -3.56 -1.72 5.14
N LEU A 391 -2.29 -1.34 5.08
CA LEU A 391 -1.77 -0.16 5.78
C LEU A 391 -2.41 1.14 5.26
N ASP A 392 -2.62 1.25 3.95
CA ASP A 392 -3.29 2.40 3.34
C ASP A 392 -4.74 2.51 3.86
N GLU A 393 -5.51 1.40 3.81
CA GLU A 393 -6.89 1.37 4.32
C GLU A 393 -6.97 1.57 5.84
N PHE A 394 -5.94 1.17 6.59
CA PHE A 394 -5.83 1.46 8.02
C PHE A 394 -5.74 2.96 8.30
N THR A 395 -5.35 3.79 7.32
CA THR A 395 -5.37 5.26 7.42
C THR A 395 -6.50 5.92 6.65
N ASN A 396 -7.31 5.15 5.91
CA ASN A 396 -8.40 5.64 5.05
C ASN A 396 -9.76 5.45 5.73
N LEU A 397 -9.89 5.92 6.98
CA LEU A 397 -11.15 5.82 7.72
C LEU A 397 -12.06 7.01 7.38
N SER A 398 -13.37 6.77 7.39
CA SER A 398 -14.37 7.84 7.25
C SER A 398 -14.33 8.86 8.41
N ASP A 399 -13.78 8.46 9.57
CA ASP A 399 -13.47 9.35 10.68
C ASP A 399 -12.05 9.89 10.52
N GLU A 400 -11.94 11.15 10.09
CA GLU A 400 -10.66 11.82 9.83
C GLU A 400 -9.75 11.90 11.08
N THR A 401 -10.33 11.99 12.28
CA THR A 401 -9.54 12.08 13.52
C THR A 401 -8.85 10.75 13.79
N ARG A 402 -9.56 9.64 13.61
CA ARG A 402 -8.99 8.29 13.75
C ARG A 402 -8.01 7.96 12.63
N ALA A 403 -8.32 8.37 11.40
CA ALA A 403 -7.42 8.23 10.25
C ALA A 403 -6.05 8.90 10.50
N GLU A 404 -6.06 10.14 10.99
CA GLU A 404 -4.83 10.88 11.32
C GLU A 404 -4.08 10.26 12.51
N ALA A 405 -4.78 9.78 13.54
CA ALA A 405 -4.15 9.07 14.66
C ALA A 405 -3.46 7.77 14.19
N ASN A 406 -4.12 7.01 13.32
CA ASN A 406 -3.56 5.80 12.72
C ASN A 406 -2.34 6.10 11.86
N ARG A 407 -2.37 7.19 11.07
CA ARG A 407 -1.22 7.62 10.27
C ARG A 407 -0.01 7.95 11.14
N ARG A 408 -0.19 8.76 12.18
CA ARG A 408 0.88 9.09 13.14
C ARG A 408 1.46 7.85 13.81
N PHE A 409 0.59 6.91 14.20
CA PHE A 409 1.01 5.64 14.76
C PHE A 409 1.89 4.84 13.77
N LEU A 410 1.49 4.76 12.50
CA LEU A 410 2.31 4.08 11.49
C LEU A 410 3.65 4.79 11.24
N ASP A 411 3.66 6.12 11.15
CA ASP A 411 4.88 6.92 10.94
C ASP A 411 5.90 6.76 12.08
N GLU A 412 5.43 6.59 13.32
CA GLU A 412 6.28 6.38 14.51
C GLU A 412 6.79 4.94 14.66
N MET A 413 6.09 3.97 14.06
CA MET A 413 6.36 2.54 14.26
C MET A 413 7.07 1.91 13.06
N ILE A 414 6.72 2.27 11.83
CA ILE A 414 7.20 1.66 10.58
C ILE A 414 8.02 2.69 9.78
N PRO A 415 9.22 2.35 9.27
CA PRO A 415 9.90 1.06 9.38
C PRO A 415 10.83 0.92 10.59
N GLU A 416 10.98 1.97 11.39
CA GLU A 416 12.09 2.11 12.36
C GLU A 416 12.01 1.10 13.51
N LYS A 417 10.84 0.98 14.16
CA LYS A 417 10.62 0.00 15.23
C LYS A 417 10.21 -1.36 14.65
N VAL A 418 9.39 -1.35 13.61
CA VAL A 418 8.90 -2.55 12.93
C VAL A 418 9.15 -2.45 11.42
N PRO A 419 10.18 -3.15 10.90
CA PRO A 419 10.40 -3.27 9.46
C PRO A 419 9.21 -3.94 8.76
N VAL A 420 8.86 -3.49 7.56
CA VAL A 420 7.71 -4.00 6.79
C VAL A 420 7.82 -5.50 6.51
N ASP A 421 9.02 -5.99 6.19
CA ASP A 421 9.25 -7.41 5.92
C ASP A 421 9.03 -8.28 7.18
N LEU A 422 9.39 -7.75 8.36
CA LEU A 422 9.15 -8.42 9.63
C LEU A 422 7.65 -8.45 9.94
N LEU A 423 6.94 -7.34 9.75
CA LEU A 423 5.49 -7.29 9.90
C LEU A 423 4.79 -8.31 8.99
N LEU A 424 5.19 -8.36 7.72
CA LEU A 424 4.66 -9.33 6.77
C LEU A 424 4.92 -10.77 7.23
N ALA A 425 6.15 -11.09 7.64
CA ALA A 425 6.51 -12.43 8.09
C ALA A 425 5.68 -12.87 9.30
N VAL A 426 5.54 -11.99 10.31
CA VAL A 426 4.75 -12.29 11.52
C VAL A 426 3.27 -12.44 11.17
N MET A 427 2.68 -11.55 10.37
CA MET A 427 1.28 -11.64 9.98
C MET A 427 0.99 -12.89 9.15
N ARG A 428 1.92 -13.33 8.29
CA ARG A 428 1.79 -14.61 7.56
C ARG A 428 1.72 -15.81 8.49
N LEU A 429 2.58 -15.85 9.51
CA LEU A 429 2.57 -16.93 10.52
C LEU A 429 1.28 -16.95 11.33
N LEU A 430 0.72 -15.77 11.68
CA LEU A 430 -0.58 -15.67 12.33
C LEU A 430 -1.69 -16.23 11.40
N LEU A 431 -1.72 -15.78 10.15
CA LEU A 431 -2.73 -16.19 9.16
C LEU A 431 -2.61 -17.65 8.72
N GLU A 432 -1.40 -18.24 8.76
CA GLU A 432 -1.18 -19.67 8.53
C GLU A 432 -1.96 -20.53 9.53
N GLU A 433 -2.10 -20.04 10.77
CA GLU A 433 -2.93 -20.65 11.80
C GLU A 433 -4.34 -20.06 11.88
N ARG A 434 -4.77 -19.32 10.84
CA ARG A 434 -6.06 -18.62 10.75
C ARG A 434 -6.32 -17.64 11.91
N VAL A 435 -5.27 -17.12 12.55
CA VAL A 435 -5.41 -16.08 13.57
C VAL A 435 -5.73 -14.75 12.92
N SER A 436 -6.78 -14.10 13.39
CA SER A 436 -7.18 -12.77 12.91
C SER A 436 -6.08 -11.74 13.18
N VAL A 437 -5.68 -11.02 12.13
CA VAL A 437 -4.74 -9.91 12.16
C VAL A 437 -5.43 -8.54 12.17
N ARG A 438 -6.73 -8.52 12.49
CA ARG A 438 -7.55 -7.30 12.53
C ARG A 438 -7.06 -6.29 13.57
N ASN A 439 -6.53 -6.76 14.70
CA ASN A 439 -5.97 -5.89 15.74
C ASN A 439 -4.53 -5.45 15.39
N LEU A 440 -4.41 -4.72 14.27
CA LEU A 440 -3.14 -4.35 13.68
C LEU A 440 -2.27 -3.51 14.62
N SER A 441 -2.86 -2.56 15.35
CA SER A 441 -2.12 -1.71 16.31
C SER A 441 -1.41 -2.55 17.37
N LEU A 442 -2.14 -3.49 17.99
CA LEU A 442 -1.57 -4.37 19.01
C LEU A 442 -0.49 -5.29 18.42
N ILE A 443 -0.68 -5.78 17.19
CA ILE A 443 0.33 -6.60 16.50
C ILE A 443 1.62 -5.79 16.30
N ILE A 444 1.52 -4.56 15.79
CA ILE A 444 2.68 -3.69 15.54
C ILE A 444 3.39 -3.35 16.87
N GLU A 445 2.65 -3.01 17.92
CA GLU A 445 3.21 -2.76 19.25
C GLU A 445 3.93 -4.00 19.82
N ALA A 446 3.28 -5.16 19.76
CA ALA A 446 3.86 -6.41 20.25
C ALA A 446 5.12 -6.84 19.48
N ILE A 447 5.17 -6.59 18.16
CA ILE A 447 6.39 -6.82 17.38
C ILE A 447 7.51 -5.88 17.83
N ALA A 448 7.21 -4.60 18.04
CA ALA A 448 8.20 -3.61 18.50
C ALA A 448 8.73 -3.95 19.91
N GLU A 449 7.87 -4.46 20.80
CA GLU A 449 8.24 -4.94 22.15
C GLU A 449 9.14 -6.18 22.09
N ALA A 450 8.83 -7.14 21.22
CA ALA A 450 9.54 -8.42 21.12
C ALA A 450 10.89 -8.32 20.40
N ARG A 451 11.03 -7.41 19.43
CA ARG A 451 12.19 -7.32 18.53
C ARG A 451 13.56 -7.17 19.22
N PRO A 452 13.72 -6.44 20.34
CA PRO A 452 15.01 -6.36 21.03
C PRO A 452 15.44 -7.69 21.69
N VAL A 453 14.47 -8.57 21.98
CA VAL A 453 14.69 -9.85 22.70
C VAL A 453 14.83 -11.00 21.70
N TYR A 454 14.02 -11.00 20.64
CA TYR A 454 13.92 -12.10 19.69
C TYR A 454 14.34 -11.65 18.29
N ALA A 455 15.23 -12.41 17.65
CA ALA A 455 15.67 -12.15 16.28
C ALA A 455 14.78 -12.84 15.23
N ALA A 456 14.28 -14.04 15.53
CA ALA A 456 13.50 -14.84 14.57
C ALA A 456 12.03 -14.40 14.53
N PRO A 457 11.42 -14.23 13.33
CA PRO A 457 10.01 -13.86 13.19
C PRO A 457 9.05 -14.79 13.93
N GLU A 458 9.38 -16.08 14.07
CA GLU A 458 8.46 -17.02 14.70
C GLU A 458 8.48 -16.91 16.21
N ALA A 459 9.62 -16.59 16.82
CA ALA A 459 9.68 -16.28 18.25
C ALA A 459 8.92 -14.98 18.56
N ILE A 460 9.04 -13.98 17.68
CA ILE A 460 8.25 -12.75 17.76
C ILE A 460 6.76 -13.06 17.62
N CYS A 461 6.37 -13.93 16.68
CA CYS A 461 4.99 -14.35 16.48
C CYS A 461 4.39 -14.97 17.76
N GLU A 462 5.12 -15.84 18.47
CA GLU A 462 4.64 -16.40 19.75
C GLU A 462 4.39 -15.31 20.79
N HIS A 463 5.25 -14.30 20.89
CA HIS A 463 5.01 -13.16 21.78
C HIS A 463 3.75 -12.37 21.35
N VAL A 464 3.59 -12.10 20.05
CA VAL A 464 2.40 -11.43 19.51
C VAL A 464 1.12 -12.24 19.84
N ARG A 465 1.15 -13.56 19.72
CA ARG A 465 0.04 -14.43 20.10
C ARG A 465 -0.32 -14.34 21.58
N GLN A 466 0.68 -14.24 22.46
CA GLN A 466 0.44 -14.04 23.90
C GLN A 466 -0.26 -12.69 24.15
N ARG A 467 0.15 -11.63 23.46
CA ARG A 467 -0.50 -10.31 23.54
C ARG A 467 -1.92 -10.34 22.98
N LEU A 468 -2.17 -11.14 21.93
CA LEU A 468 -3.49 -11.42 21.36
C LEU A 468 -4.31 -12.46 22.15
N GLY A 469 -3.84 -12.93 23.31
CA GLY A 469 -4.47 -14.02 24.04
C GLY A 469 -5.96 -13.80 24.34
N PHE A 470 -6.37 -12.56 24.65
CA PHE A 470 -7.78 -12.23 24.88
C PHE A 470 -8.64 -12.39 23.62
N GLN A 471 -8.09 -12.10 22.44
CA GLN A 471 -8.78 -12.30 21.15
C GLN A 471 -8.94 -13.79 20.87
N LEU A 472 -7.86 -14.56 21.05
CA LEU A 472 -7.86 -16.02 20.81
C LEU A 472 -8.81 -16.75 21.76
N VAL A 473 -8.84 -16.37 23.04
CA VAL A 473 -9.73 -16.99 24.03
C VAL A 473 -11.19 -16.62 23.76
N SER A 474 -11.47 -15.38 23.35
CA SER A 474 -12.83 -14.94 23.03
C SER A 474 -13.45 -15.72 21.89
N GLU A 475 -12.67 -16.15 20.89
CA GLU A 475 -13.16 -16.96 19.77
C GLU A 475 -13.47 -18.42 20.16
N LEU A 476 -12.89 -18.91 21.26
CA LEU A 476 -13.06 -20.28 21.76
C LEU A 476 -14.10 -20.40 22.88
N GLN A 477 -14.51 -19.28 23.46
CA GLN A 477 -15.42 -19.25 24.59
C GLN A 477 -16.85 -19.61 24.16
N ARG A 478 -17.46 -20.56 24.87
CA ARG A 478 -18.87 -20.93 24.68
C ARG A 478 -19.78 -19.86 25.30
N GLU A 479 -21.06 -19.89 24.94
CA GLU A 479 -22.08 -18.97 25.48
C GLU A 479 -22.20 -19.02 27.01
N ASP A 480 -21.90 -20.17 27.64
CA ASP A 480 -21.88 -20.36 29.09
C ASP A 480 -20.59 -19.85 29.78
N GLY A 481 -19.65 -19.29 29.01
CA GLY A 481 -18.37 -18.78 29.47
C GLY A 481 -17.28 -19.84 29.62
N THR A 482 -17.57 -21.12 29.38
CA THR A 482 -16.59 -22.21 29.49
C THR A 482 -15.73 -22.35 28.23
N LEU A 483 -14.54 -22.94 28.39
CA LEU A 483 -13.61 -23.24 27.30
C LEU A 483 -13.48 -24.76 27.13
N PRO A 484 -13.86 -25.33 25.98
CA PRO A 484 -13.62 -26.74 25.70
C PRO A 484 -12.13 -26.95 25.41
N LEU A 485 -11.42 -27.65 26.29
CA LEU A 485 -9.98 -27.87 26.16
C LEU A 485 -9.63 -29.35 26.16
N ILE A 486 -8.67 -29.73 25.31
CA ILE A 486 -7.92 -30.98 25.41
C ILE A 486 -6.53 -30.62 25.93
N GLN A 487 -6.18 -31.13 27.10
CA GLN A 487 -4.87 -30.94 27.71
C GLN A 487 -3.97 -32.15 27.42
N LEU A 488 -2.68 -31.89 27.19
CA LEU A 488 -1.68 -32.93 27.15
C LEU A 488 -1.45 -33.55 28.54
N ALA A 489 -1.35 -34.87 28.59
CA ALA A 489 -0.97 -35.56 29.82
C ALA A 489 0.48 -35.22 30.20
N PRO A 490 0.84 -35.12 31.50
CA PRO A 490 2.20 -34.79 31.96
C PRO A 490 3.31 -35.71 31.43
N GLY A 491 2.96 -36.96 31.10
CA GLY A 491 3.88 -37.90 30.48
C GLY A 491 4.37 -37.46 29.09
N TRP A 492 3.51 -36.77 28.31
CA TRP A 492 3.91 -36.18 27.03
C TRP A 492 4.85 -35.00 27.22
N GLU A 493 4.57 -34.13 28.19
CA GLU A 493 5.45 -32.99 28.51
C GLU A 493 6.86 -33.45 28.87
N SER A 494 6.97 -34.47 29.72
CA SER A 494 8.24 -35.08 30.11
C SER A 494 8.98 -35.67 28.90
N LEU A 495 8.25 -36.32 28.00
CA LEU A 495 8.80 -36.92 26.79
C LEU A 495 9.33 -35.84 25.84
N PHE A 496 8.62 -34.73 25.64
CA PHE A 496 9.09 -33.63 24.81
C PHE A 496 10.35 -32.97 25.36
N VAL A 497 10.46 -32.78 26.68
CA VAL A 497 11.67 -32.24 27.31
C VAL A 497 12.87 -33.15 27.05
N ASN A 498 12.69 -34.47 27.09
CA ASN A 498 13.76 -35.44 26.83
C ASN A 498 14.25 -35.43 25.37
N TYR A 499 13.34 -35.17 24.43
CA TYR A 499 13.64 -35.09 23.00
C TYR A 499 13.80 -33.66 22.47
N GLN A 500 13.92 -32.70 23.39
CA GLN A 500 14.14 -31.30 23.03
C GLN A 500 15.59 -31.11 22.60
N THR A 501 15.78 -30.61 21.37
CA THR A 501 17.09 -30.26 20.85
C THR A 501 17.27 -28.75 20.91
N SER A 502 18.44 -28.32 21.38
CA SER A 502 18.82 -26.91 21.35
C SER A 502 19.27 -26.55 19.93
N SER A 503 18.58 -25.63 19.27
CA SER A 503 19.06 -25.03 18.01
C SER A 503 19.91 -23.80 18.30
N ASP A 504 20.98 -23.60 17.55
CA ASP A 504 21.83 -22.39 17.57
C ASP A 504 21.06 -21.08 17.32
N ARG A 505 19.81 -21.17 16.82
CA ARG A 505 18.92 -20.03 16.55
C ARG A 505 17.97 -19.68 17.70
N GLY A 506 18.14 -20.27 18.88
CA GLY A 506 17.31 -19.96 20.06
C GLY A 506 15.89 -20.53 20.01
N GLN A 507 15.60 -21.42 19.06
CA GLN A 507 14.39 -22.23 19.05
C GLN A 507 14.69 -23.62 19.61
N ALA A 508 13.88 -24.06 20.55
CA ALA A 508 13.89 -25.44 20.98
C ALA A 508 13.01 -26.24 20.02
N ASP A 509 13.62 -27.18 19.30
CA ASP A 509 12.89 -28.10 18.43
C ASP A 509 12.70 -29.44 19.15
N VAL A 510 11.70 -30.23 18.75
CA VAL A 510 11.38 -31.50 19.41
C VAL A 510 11.50 -32.63 18.38
N ALA A 511 12.46 -33.51 18.59
CA ALA A 511 12.74 -34.63 17.70
C ALA A 511 12.19 -35.94 18.28
N LEU A 512 10.87 -36.15 18.17
CA LEU A 512 10.25 -37.39 18.61
C LEU A 512 10.64 -38.59 17.74
N PRO A 513 10.81 -39.78 18.35
CA PRO A 513 10.80 -41.04 17.60
C PRO A 513 9.48 -41.21 16.81
N PRO A 514 9.51 -41.82 15.61
CA PRO A 514 8.30 -42.01 14.80
C PRO A 514 7.15 -42.73 15.51
N GLU A 515 7.46 -43.67 16.40
CA GLU A 515 6.47 -44.39 17.19
C GLU A 515 5.71 -43.47 18.15
N ASP A 516 6.44 -42.61 18.89
CA ASP A 516 5.85 -41.65 19.82
C ASP A 516 5.08 -40.55 19.06
N PHE A 517 5.58 -40.11 17.90
CA PHE A 517 4.89 -39.18 17.02
C PHE A 517 3.52 -39.73 16.57
N ASN A 518 3.50 -40.96 16.04
CA ASN A 518 2.27 -41.60 15.60
C ASN A 518 1.30 -41.86 16.76
N ARG A 519 1.83 -42.25 17.93
CA ARG A 519 1.01 -42.43 19.14
C ARG A 519 0.35 -41.12 19.58
N LEU A 520 1.08 -40.00 19.52
CA LEU A 520 0.55 -38.68 19.84
C LEU A 520 -0.56 -38.28 18.87
N ALA A 521 -0.27 -38.35 17.57
CA ALA A 521 -1.22 -37.95 16.52
C ALA A 521 -2.53 -38.73 16.61
N ASN A 522 -2.45 -40.07 16.70
CA ASN A 522 -3.63 -40.93 16.81
C ASN A 522 -4.43 -40.66 18.09
N SER A 523 -3.73 -40.43 19.21
CA SER A 523 -4.40 -40.09 20.48
C SER A 523 -5.13 -38.75 20.39
N VAL A 524 -4.54 -37.75 19.75
CA VAL A 524 -5.18 -36.44 19.58
C VAL A 524 -6.37 -36.54 18.62
N ALA A 525 -6.21 -37.22 17.48
CA ALA A 525 -7.28 -37.47 16.52
C ALA A 525 -8.51 -38.11 17.19
N ALA A 526 -8.30 -39.18 17.95
CA ALA A 526 -9.38 -39.89 18.64
C ALA A 526 -10.09 -39.01 19.69
N LYS A 527 -9.35 -38.15 20.40
CA LYS A 527 -9.95 -37.24 21.40
C LYS A 527 -10.73 -36.11 20.75
N ILE A 528 -10.25 -35.57 19.63
CA ILE A 528 -10.99 -34.57 18.84
C ILE A 528 -12.25 -35.19 18.25
N ALA A 529 -12.16 -36.37 17.64
CA ALA A 529 -13.31 -37.08 17.06
C ALA A 529 -14.41 -37.30 18.11
N ARG A 530 -14.04 -37.84 19.28
CA ARG A 530 -14.97 -38.02 20.41
C ARG A 530 -15.57 -36.72 20.92
N ALA A 531 -14.82 -35.62 20.91
CA ALA A 531 -15.36 -34.32 21.29
C ALA A 531 -16.36 -33.80 20.24
N ARG A 532 -16.10 -34.01 18.94
CA ARG A 532 -17.01 -33.66 17.85
C ARG A 532 -18.32 -34.43 17.92
N GLU A 533 -18.30 -35.72 18.27
CA GLU A 533 -19.52 -36.52 18.52
C GLU A 533 -20.42 -35.88 19.60
N SER A 534 -19.84 -35.20 20.58
CA SER A 534 -20.56 -34.46 21.61
C SER A 534 -20.92 -33.02 21.24
N GLY A 535 -20.75 -32.62 19.97
CA GLY A 535 -20.97 -31.25 19.48
C GLY A 535 -19.95 -30.23 19.99
N SER A 536 -18.80 -30.69 20.51
CA SER A 536 -17.75 -29.83 21.07
C SER A 536 -16.56 -29.72 20.12
N TYR A 537 -16.07 -28.49 19.93
CA TYR A 537 -14.87 -28.18 19.17
C TYR A 537 -13.76 -27.70 20.12
N PRO A 538 -12.99 -28.62 20.73
CA PRO A 538 -12.04 -28.25 21.77
C PRO A 538 -10.75 -27.67 21.19
N ALA A 539 -10.15 -26.72 21.92
CA ALA A 539 -8.79 -26.27 21.67
C ALA A 539 -7.78 -27.19 22.38
N ILE A 540 -6.62 -27.44 21.77
CA ILE A 540 -5.54 -28.17 22.43
C ILE A 540 -4.68 -27.16 23.18
N ILE A 541 -4.52 -27.36 24.49
CA ILE A 541 -3.71 -26.51 25.35
C ILE A 541 -2.38 -27.19 25.69
N THR A 542 -1.32 -26.41 25.63
CA THR A 542 0.06 -26.84 25.93
C THR A 542 0.88 -25.67 26.46
N THR A 543 2.08 -25.96 26.95
CA THR A 543 3.08 -24.94 27.30
C THR A 543 3.64 -24.24 26.05
N SER A 544 4.09 -22.99 26.21
CA SER A 544 4.54 -22.13 25.11
C SER A 544 5.60 -22.76 24.19
N PRO A 545 6.64 -23.45 24.68
CA PRO A 545 7.68 -24.04 23.81
C PRO A 545 7.16 -25.15 22.90
N LEU A 546 6.09 -25.85 23.31
CA LEU A 546 5.58 -27.04 22.62
C LEU A 546 4.48 -26.72 21.60
N ARG A 547 3.87 -25.53 21.67
CA ARG A 547 2.72 -25.14 20.86
C ARG A 547 2.97 -25.28 19.36
N ARG A 548 4.09 -24.73 18.88
CA ARG A 548 4.43 -24.77 17.44
C ARG A 548 4.70 -26.20 16.98
N PHE A 549 5.44 -26.97 17.75
CA PHE A 549 5.69 -28.39 17.45
C PHE A 549 4.38 -29.18 17.33
N LEU A 550 3.48 -29.06 18.32
CA LEU A 550 2.17 -29.71 18.25
C LEU A 550 1.38 -29.24 17.04
N ARG A 551 1.38 -27.94 16.73
CA ARG A 551 0.69 -27.43 15.53
C ARG A 551 1.21 -28.09 14.25
N THR A 552 2.52 -28.29 14.14
CA THR A 552 3.17 -28.99 13.02
C THR A 552 2.77 -30.47 12.98
N VAL A 553 2.76 -31.17 14.12
CA VAL A 553 2.31 -32.56 14.21
C VAL A 553 0.89 -32.70 13.68
N LEU A 554 -0.03 -31.84 14.16
CA LEU A 554 -1.44 -31.92 13.79
C LEU A 554 -1.68 -31.55 12.33
N ALA A 555 -0.93 -30.57 11.80
CA ALA A 555 -0.96 -30.21 10.37
C ALA A 555 -0.53 -31.38 9.48
N ALA A 556 0.58 -32.05 9.84
CA ALA A 556 1.11 -33.18 9.08
C ALA A 556 0.13 -34.36 9.01
N THR A 557 -0.75 -34.48 10.00
CA THR A 557 -1.77 -35.54 10.06
C THR A 557 -3.16 -35.13 9.54
N GLY A 558 -3.29 -33.91 8.97
CA GLY A 558 -4.56 -33.42 8.42
C GLY A 558 -5.64 -33.11 9.47
N ILE A 559 -5.25 -32.94 10.73
CA ILE A 559 -6.17 -32.71 11.86
C ILE A 559 -6.45 -31.21 12.08
N ALA A 560 -5.56 -30.34 11.60
CA ALA A 560 -5.39 -28.96 12.05
C ALA A 560 -5.77 -27.87 11.05
#